data_AF-A0A383ARX6-F1
#
_entry.id   AF-A0A383ARX6-F1
#
_cell.length_a   1.000
_cell.length_b   1.000
_cell.length_c   1.000
_cell.angle_alpha   90.00
_cell.angle_beta   90.00
_cell.angle_gamma   90.00
#
_symmetry.space_group_name_H-M   'P 1'
#
loop_
_entity.id
_entity.type
_entity.pdbx_description
1 polymer ?
#
loop_
_entity_poly.entity_id
_entity_poly.type
_entity_poly.pdbx_seq_one_letter_code
_entity_poly.pdbx_strand_id
1 'polypeptide(L)' 'MTDIEKRLEKLSITLPAPPSALGTYVGAVTTGNMVFISGHGTAKPDGSYLTGKVPTECSE' A
#
# COMPACT_ATOMS: atom_id res chain seq x y z
N MET A 1 2.12 8.37 20.02
CA MET A 1 2.05 7.15 19.21
C MET A 1 0.79 6.39 19.49
N THR A 2 -0.02 6.17 18.47
CA THR A 2 -1.23 5.35 18.54
C THR A 2 -0.87 3.88 18.79
N ASP A 3 -1.81 3.09 19.31
CA ASP A 3 -1.57 1.65 19.53
C ASP A 3 -1.31 0.88 18.23
N ILE A 4 -1.77 1.41 17.09
CA ILE A 4 -1.53 0.86 15.75
C ILE A 4 -0.07 1.09 15.34
N GLU A 5 0.44 2.32 15.50
CA GLU A 5 1.85 2.64 15.22
C GLU A 5 2.81 1.73 16.02
N LYS A 6 2.54 1.53 17.31
CA LYS A 6 3.35 0.63 18.15
C LYS A 6 3.32 -0.83 17.66
N ARG A 7 2.19 -1.31 17.15
CA ARG A 7 2.09 -2.68 16.57
C ARG A 7 2.90 -2.79 15.29
N LEU A 8 2.87 -1.77 14.42
CA LEU A 8 3.68 -1.73 13.20
C LEU A 8 5.17 -1.76 13.53
N GLU A 9 5.61 -0.96 14.50
CA GLU A 9 7.01 -0.96 14.96
C GLU A 9 7.44 -2.32 15.51
N LYS A 10 6.60 -2.99 16.31
CA LYS A 10 6.89 -4.33 16.84
C LYS A 10 7.04 -5.38 15.74
N LEU A 11 6.37 -5.19 14.61
CA LEU A 11 6.49 -6.04 13.42
C LEU A 11 7.63 -5.61 12.48
N SER A 12 8.38 -4.57 12.83
CA SER A 12 9.41 -3.97 11.98
C SER A 12 8.86 -3.51 10.62
N ILE A 13 7.61 -3.04 10.59
CA ILE A 13 6.95 -2.52 9.38
C ILE A 13 6.97 -0.99 9.43
N THR A 14 7.58 -0.39 8.42
CA THR A 14 7.51 1.07 8.20
C THR A 14 6.55 1.35 7.05
N LEU A 15 5.57 2.22 7.27
CA LEU A 15 4.65 2.62 6.20
C LEU A 15 5.38 3.53 5.20
N PRO A 16 5.33 3.23 3.89
CA PRO A 16 5.90 4.09 2.88
C PRO A 16 5.08 5.38 2.75
N ALA A 17 5.69 6.40 2.13
CA ALA A 17 4.93 7.54 1.65
C ALA A 17 3.89 7.06 0.60
N PRO A 18 2.67 7.61 0.60
CA PRO A 18 1.68 7.28 -0.42
C PRO A 18 2.23 7.54 -1.83
N PRO A 19 2.05 6.60 -2.78
CA PRO A 19 2.53 6.78 -4.14
C PRO A 19 1.75 7.89 -4.85
N SER A 20 2.42 8.54 -5.82
CA SER A 20 1.77 9.48 -6.73
C SER A 20 0.70 8.78 -7.57
N ALA A 21 -0.37 9.50 -7.89
CA ALA A 21 -1.42 8.98 -8.77
C ALA A 21 -0.85 8.66 -10.17
N LEU A 22 -1.13 7.46 -10.69
CA LEU A 22 -0.67 7.02 -12.02
C LEU A 22 -1.58 7.50 -13.17
N GLY A 23 -2.65 8.21 -12.86
CA GLY A 23 -3.63 8.72 -13.82
C GLY A 23 -4.60 9.70 -13.16
N THR A 24 -5.72 9.98 -13.82
CA THR A 24 -6.74 10.91 -13.33
C THR A 24 -7.66 10.26 -12.28
N TYR A 25 -7.09 9.90 -11.13
CA TYR A 25 -7.81 9.39 -9.96
C TYR A 25 -7.09 9.79 -8.66
N VAL A 26 -7.79 9.66 -7.52
CA VAL A 26 -7.24 9.95 -6.19
C VAL A 26 -6.94 8.66 -5.42
N GLY A 27 -5.95 8.69 -4.52
CA GLY A 27 -5.57 7.51 -3.72
C GLY A 27 -6.67 7.05 -2.76
N ALA A 28 -7.46 7.99 -2.24
CA ALA A 28 -8.64 7.70 -1.44
C ALA A 28 -9.68 8.83 -1.55
N VAL A 29 -10.95 8.50 -1.37
CA VAL A 29 -12.06 9.45 -1.25
C VAL A 29 -12.95 9.09 -0.07
N THR A 30 -13.42 10.10 0.65
CA THR A 30 -14.34 9.91 1.78
C THR A 30 -15.75 10.31 1.34
N THR A 31 -16.75 9.48 1.62
CA THR A 31 -18.16 9.78 1.39
C THR A 31 -18.97 9.38 2.63
N GLY A 32 -19.55 10.38 3.31
CA GLY A 32 -20.19 10.17 4.61
C GLY A 32 -19.18 9.66 5.64
N ASN A 33 -19.42 8.45 6.14
CA ASN A 33 -18.57 7.74 7.10
C ASN A 33 -17.70 6.64 6.47
N MET A 34 -17.63 6.54 5.15
CA MET A 34 -16.85 5.53 4.42
C MET A 34 -15.65 6.15 3.72
N VAL A 35 -14.50 5.48 3.81
CA VAL A 35 -13.29 5.81 3.04
C VAL A 35 -13.10 4.74 1.97
N PHE A 36 -13.18 5.17 0.71
CA PHE A 36 -12.93 4.33 -0.46
C PHE A 36 -11.49 4.52 -0.91
N ILE A 37 -10.74 3.43 -0.97
CA ILE A 37 -9.32 3.44 -1.28
C ILE A 37 -9.14 2.85 -2.68
N SER A 38 -8.32 3.49 -3.51
CA SER A 38 -7.97 2.97 -4.84
C SER A 38 -7.14 1.69 -4.76
N GLY A 39 -6.93 1.02 -5.89
CA GLY A 39 -6.10 -0.19 -5.93
C GLY A 39 -4.68 0.09 -5.42
N HIS A 40 -4.24 -0.67 -4.41
CA HIS A 40 -2.87 -0.64 -3.89
C HIS A 40 -2.12 -1.85 -4.43
N GLY A 41 -1.23 -1.62 -5.39
CA GLY A 41 -0.36 -2.66 -5.94
C GLY A 41 0.74 -3.07 -4.96
N THR A 42 1.51 -4.08 -5.35
CA THR A 42 2.68 -4.62 -4.65
C THR A 42 3.92 -3.73 -4.82
N ALA A 43 3.74 -2.43 -4.58
CA ALA A 43 4.82 -1.46 -4.61
C ALA A 43 5.83 -1.77 -3.49
N LYS A 44 7.11 -1.85 -3.85
CA LYS A 44 8.22 -2.02 -2.93
C LYS A 44 8.73 -0.66 -2.46
N PRO A 45 9.47 -0.61 -1.32
CA PRO A 45 10.03 0.65 -0.81
C PRO A 45 10.99 1.36 -1.77
N ASP A 46 11.59 0.63 -2.72
CA ASP A 46 12.47 1.17 -3.75
C ASP A 46 11.72 1.76 -4.97
N GLY A 47 10.39 1.74 -4.97
CA GLY A 47 9.54 2.22 -6.05
C GLY A 47 9.31 1.22 -7.19
N SER A 48 9.92 0.03 -7.12
CA SER A 48 9.61 -1.07 -8.04
C SER A 48 8.31 -1.78 -7.65
N TYR A 49 7.78 -2.61 -8.55
CA TYR A 49 6.59 -3.43 -8.27
C TYR A 49 6.97 -4.90 -8.34
N LEU A 50 6.39 -5.72 -7.46
CA LEU A 50 6.42 -7.17 -7.65
C LEU A 50 5.47 -7.53 -8.79
N THR A 51 6.01 -8.05 -9.88
CA THR A 51 5.27 -8.47 -11.07
C THR A 51 5.43 -9.96 -11.32
N GLY A 52 4.50 -10.54 -12.07
CA GLY A 52 4.52 -11.95 -12.47
C GLY A 52 3.28 -12.73 -12.02
N LYS A 53 3.07 -13.88 -12.64
CA LYS A 53 2.01 -14.84 -12.30
C LYS A 53 2.43 -15.74 -11.14
N VAL A 54 1.65 -15.74 -10.07
CA VAL A 54 1.81 -16.69 -8.96
C VAL A 54 1.29 -18.08 -9.36
N PRO A 55 1.97 -19.20 -9.04
CA PRO A 55 3.30 -19.30 -8.41
C PRO A 55 4.46 -19.42 -9.42
N THR A 56 4.17 -19.41 -10.72
CA THR A 56 5.14 -19.79 -11.76
C THR A 56 6.27 -18.77 -11.96
N GLU A 57 5.98 -17.49 -11.79
CA GLU A 57 6.93 -16.39 -12.02
C GLU A 57 7.29 -15.65 -10.72
N CYS A 58 6.38 -15.62 -9.74
CA CYS A 58 6.65 -15.09 -8.41
C CYS A 58 5.93 -15.94 -7.35
N SER A 59 6.65 -16.29 -6.28
CA SER A 59 6.12 -17.15 -5.20
C SER A 59 6.69 -16.82 -3.82
N GLU A 60 7.63 -15.89 -3.76
CA GLU A 60 8.20 -15.35 -2.52
C GLU A 60 7.47 -14.07 -2.11
#